data_AF-A0A0B4RXU0-F1
#
_entry.id   AF-A0A0B4RXU0-F1
#
_cell.length_a   1.000
_cell.length_b   1.000
_cell.length_c   1.000
_cell.angle_alpha   90.00
_cell.angle_beta   90.00
_cell.angle_gamma   90.00
#
_symmetry.space_group_name_H-M   'P 1'
#
loop_
_entity.id
_entity.type
_entity.pdbx_description
1 polymer ?
#
loop_
_entity_poly.entity_id
_entity_poly.type
_entity_poly.pdbx_seq_one_letter_code
_entity_poly.pdbx_strand_id
1 'polypeptide(L)'
;MTHILTLSTSARSLFHRAILLSGTAFSDFFSSSPLFAKTINSFFLPLLGIHASLPADEIHQKLIETPINAIMEANKKLINLFGLTTFTPVVESYQPGITPILEDDPEVLVDSGRGSDIPLLIGFTDAECESFRPRFEQIDIVAQIEKTPDLVVSPRLRFMTGDQLPVLAEIIHNKYFNYTPDLE
;
A
#
# COMPACT_ATOMS: atom_id res chain seq x y z
N MET A 1 -2.89 -3.61 -9.56
CA MET A 1 -3.66 -4.88 -9.61
C MET A 1 -3.28 -5.74 -10.82
N THR A 2 -3.33 -5.24 -12.06
CA THR A 2 -2.99 -6.04 -13.27
C THR A 2 -1.64 -6.75 -13.17
N HIS A 3 -0.58 -6.03 -12.78
CA HIS A 3 0.74 -6.64 -12.60
C HIS A 3 0.75 -7.74 -11.52
N ILE A 4 -0.02 -7.61 -10.43
CA ILE A 4 -0.10 -8.68 -9.41
C ILE A 4 -0.71 -9.94 -10.02
N LEU A 5 -1.77 -9.80 -10.83
CA LEU A 5 -2.40 -10.94 -11.48
C LEU A 5 -1.46 -11.60 -12.50
N THR A 6 -0.57 -10.86 -13.17
CA THR A 6 0.45 -11.48 -14.05
C THR A 6 1.48 -12.30 -13.28
N LEU A 7 1.61 -12.07 -11.97
CA LEU A 7 2.48 -12.85 -11.09
C LEU A 7 1.76 -14.02 -10.41
N SER A 8 0.44 -13.97 -10.33
CA SER A 8 -0.37 -14.96 -9.62
C SER A 8 -0.47 -16.29 -10.35
N THR A 9 -0.18 -17.39 -9.64
CA THR A 9 -0.43 -18.76 -10.11
C THR A 9 -1.91 -19.00 -10.43
N SER A 10 -2.79 -18.44 -9.60
CA SER A 10 -4.25 -18.54 -9.69
C SER A 10 -4.83 -17.89 -10.94
N ALA A 11 -4.13 -16.92 -11.52
CA ALA A 11 -4.56 -16.20 -12.72
C ALA A 11 -3.85 -16.66 -14.00
N ARG A 12 -3.04 -17.73 -13.93
CA ARG A 12 -2.29 -18.24 -15.07
C ARG A 12 -3.24 -18.62 -16.21
N SER A 13 -2.88 -18.21 -17.42
CA SER A 13 -3.66 -18.46 -18.65
C SER A 13 -5.03 -17.78 -18.74
N LEU A 14 -5.40 -16.90 -17.79
CA LEU A 14 -6.62 -16.10 -17.92
C LEU A 14 -6.49 -14.95 -18.93
N PHE A 15 -5.26 -14.55 -19.26
CA PHE A 15 -4.94 -13.51 -20.22
C PHE A 15 -3.60 -13.80 -20.92
N HIS A 16 -3.42 -13.17 -22.08
CA HIS A 16 -2.27 -13.39 -22.97
C HIS A 16 -1.32 -12.20 -23.07
N ARG A 17 -1.71 -11.05 -22.50
CA ARG A 17 -0.97 -9.78 -22.50
C ARG A 17 -1.54 -8.88 -21.40
N ALA A 18 -0.74 -7.94 -20.92
CA ALA A 18 -1.18 -6.95 -19.94
C ALA A 18 -0.71 -5.54 -20.29
N ILE A 19 -1.49 -4.55 -19.86
CA ILE A 19 -1.16 -3.13 -19.98
C ILE A 19 -1.08 -2.56 -18.56
N LEU A 20 0.05 -1.96 -18.23
CA LEU A 20 0.35 -1.35 -16.94
C LEU A 20 0.49 0.16 -17.14
N LEU A 21 -0.47 0.95 -16.64
CA LEU A 21 -0.44 2.41 -16.75
C LEU A 21 -0.29 3.00 -15.35
N SER A 22 0.86 3.64 -15.11
CA SER A 22 1.20 4.32 -13.86
C SER A 22 1.10 3.43 -12.61
N GLY A 23 1.39 2.13 -12.74
CA GLY A 23 1.29 1.19 -11.63
C GLY A 23 1.87 -0.19 -11.90
N THR A 24 2.57 -0.72 -10.91
CA THR A 24 3.22 -2.04 -10.90
C THR A 24 2.79 -2.82 -9.65
N ALA A 25 3.24 -4.08 -9.53
CA ALA A 25 2.93 -4.91 -8.38
C ALA A 25 3.68 -4.49 -7.11
N PHE A 26 4.72 -3.65 -7.23
CA PHE A 26 5.60 -3.22 -6.16
C PHE A 26 5.83 -1.70 -6.17
N SER A 27 4.83 -0.93 -6.63
CA SER A 27 4.90 0.53 -6.64
C SER A 27 4.97 1.11 -5.23
N ASP A 28 5.74 2.18 -5.08
CA ASP A 28 6.04 2.78 -3.77
C ASP A 28 4.83 3.39 -3.04
N PHE A 29 3.73 3.68 -3.73
CA PHE A 29 2.52 4.26 -3.12
C PHE A 29 1.70 3.27 -2.25
N PHE A 30 2.16 2.02 -2.10
CA PHE A 30 1.59 1.04 -1.17
C PHE A 30 2.65 0.04 -0.69
N SER A 31 2.27 -0.86 0.23
CA SER A 31 3.11 -1.99 0.64
C SER A 31 2.31 -3.28 0.61
N SER A 32 2.90 -4.35 0.08
CA SER A 32 2.38 -5.72 0.17
C SER A 32 2.79 -6.43 1.48
N SER A 33 3.51 -5.74 2.37
CA SER A 33 3.99 -6.32 3.62
C SER A 33 2.83 -6.75 4.54
N PRO A 34 2.85 -7.99 5.06
CA PRO A 34 1.90 -8.40 6.11
C PRO A 34 1.94 -7.50 7.35
N LEU A 35 3.09 -6.88 7.64
CA LEU A 35 3.23 -5.94 8.75
C LEU A 35 2.46 -4.65 8.49
N PHE A 36 2.51 -4.12 7.26
CA PHE A 36 1.71 -2.95 6.87
C PHE A 36 0.21 -3.23 7.04
N ALA A 37 -0.27 -4.38 6.57
CA ALA A 37 -1.67 -4.77 6.74
C ALA A 37 -2.08 -4.86 8.23
N LYS A 38 -1.22 -5.44 9.09
CA LYS A 38 -1.43 -5.46 10.55
C LYS A 38 -1.48 -4.05 11.14
N THR A 39 -0.59 -3.16 10.72
CA THR A 39 -0.58 -1.77 11.17
C THR A 39 -1.88 -1.07 10.81
N ILE A 40 -2.33 -1.13 9.55
CA ILE A 40 -3.60 -0.52 9.12
C ILE A 40 -4.78 -1.08 9.92
N ASN A 41 -4.85 -2.41 10.09
CA ASN A 41 -5.89 -3.05 10.88
C ASN A 41 -5.89 -2.62 12.36
N SER A 42 -4.70 -2.37 12.95
CA SER A 42 -4.58 -1.90 14.33
C SER A 42 -5.15 -0.50 14.55
N PHE A 43 -5.18 0.34 13.51
CA PHE A 43 -5.87 1.64 13.55
C PHE A 43 -7.34 1.54 13.16
N PHE A 44 -7.68 0.67 12.21
CA PHE A 44 -9.03 0.54 11.68
C PHE A 44 -10.02 -0.04 12.69
N LEU A 45 -9.69 -1.18 13.30
CA LEU A 45 -10.61 -1.90 14.18
C LEU A 45 -11.06 -1.06 15.39
N PRO A 46 -10.19 -0.30 16.09
CA PRO A 46 -10.61 0.58 17.17
C PRO A 46 -11.56 1.70 16.74
N LEU A 47 -11.48 2.19 15.50
CA LEU A 47 -12.42 3.20 14.98
C LEU A 47 -13.85 2.66 14.87
N LEU A 48 -14.01 1.34 14.84
CA LEU A 48 -15.29 0.62 14.86
C LEU A 48 -15.67 0.10 16.26
N GLY A 49 -14.86 0.37 17.28
CA GLY A 49 -15.04 -0.21 18.62
C GLY A 49 -14.73 -1.71 18.67
N ILE A 50 -13.95 -2.24 17.73
CA ILE A 50 -13.53 -3.64 17.69
C ILE A 50 -12.11 -3.74 18.25
N HIS A 51 -11.92 -4.62 19.24
CA HIS A 51 -10.61 -4.87 19.81
C HIS A 51 -9.80 -5.81 18.91
N ALA A 52 -8.61 -5.37 18.48
CA ALA A 52 -7.73 -6.13 17.61
C ALA A 52 -7.15 -7.41 18.26
N SER A 53 -7.33 -7.60 19.58
CA SER A 53 -6.93 -8.80 20.31
C SER A 53 -7.98 -9.91 20.32
N LEU A 54 -9.18 -9.66 19.75
CA LEU A 54 -10.21 -10.69 19.62
C LEU A 54 -9.77 -11.78 18.62
N PRO A 55 -10.30 -13.02 18.74
CA PRO A 55 -10.11 -14.05 17.73
C PRO A 55 -10.54 -13.57 16.34
N ALA A 56 -9.85 -14.05 15.29
CA ALA A 56 -10.09 -13.60 13.92
C ALA A 56 -11.56 -13.79 13.47
N ASP A 57 -12.17 -14.92 13.84
CA ASP A 57 -13.57 -15.21 13.51
C ASP A 57 -14.55 -14.24 14.21
N GLU A 58 -14.25 -13.83 15.44
CA GLU A 58 -15.05 -12.84 16.16
C GLU A 58 -14.89 -11.44 15.57
N ILE A 59 -13.67 -11.05 15.19
CA ILE A 59 -13.42 -9.79 14.46
C ILE A 59 -14.22 -9.80 13.16
N HIS A 60 -14.13 -10.88 12.39
CA HIS A 60 -14.84 -11.04 11.13
C HIS A 60 -16.36 -10.93 11.30
N GLN A 61 -16.93 -11.62 12.29
CA GLN A 61 -18.37 -11.55 12.56
C GLN A 61 -18.80 -10.13 12.95
N LYS A 62 -18.04 -9.45 13.80
CA LYS A 62 -18.31 -8.04 14.15
C LYS A 62 -18.24 -7.10 12.95
N LEU A 63 -17.29 -7.32 12.03
CA LEU A 63 -17.19 -6.55 10.80
C LEU A 63 -18.41 -6.78 9.89
N ILE A 64 -18.90 -8.03 9.77
CA ILE A 64 -20.13 -8.37 9.02
C ILE A 64 -21.35 -7.63 9.60
N GLU A 65 -21.46 -7.59 10.93
CA GLU A 65 -22.56 -6.95 11.64
C GLU A 65 -22.47 -5.41 11.62
N THR A 66 -21.29 -4.86 11.35
CA THR A 66 -21.05 -3.41 11.35
C THR A 66 -21.74 -2.76 10.15
N PRO A 67 -22.54 -1.68 10.34
CA PRO A 67 -23.13 -0.96 9.23
C PRO A 67 -22.06 -0.42 8.27
N ILE A 68 -22.28 -0.60 6.96
CA ILE A 68 -21.32 -0.18 5.92
C ILE A 68 -20.90 1.29 6.05
N ASN A 69 -21.81 2.19 6.44
CA ASN A 69 -21.48 3.60 6.62
C ASN A 69 -20.44 3.82 7.73
N ALA A 70 -20.46 3.01 8.80
CA ALA A 70 -19.44 3.09 9.85
C ALA A 70 -18.08 2.62 9.35
N ILE A 71 -18.04 1.54 8.56
CA ILE A 71 -16.81 1.05 7.89
C ILE A 71 -16.24 2.13 6.97
N MET A 72 -17.09 2.75 6.14
CA MET A 72 -16.68 3.80 5.21
C MET A 72 -16.15 5.04 5.94
N GLU A 73 -16.80 5.49 7.01
CA GLU A 73 -16.32 6.63 7.80
C GLU A 73 -15.02 6.31 8.55
N ALA A 74 -14.85 5.09 9.08
CA ALA A 74 -13.60 4.65 9.67
C ALA A 74 -12.46 4.64 8.63
N ASN A 75 -12.71 4.10 7.44
CA ASN A 75 -11.73 4.09 6.35
C ASN A 75 -11.37 5.52 5.89
N LYS A 76 -12.35 6.41 5.78
CA LYS A 76 -12.12 7.83 5.44
C LYS A 76 -11.20 8.52 6.43
N LYS A 77 -11.37 8.28 7.74
CA LYS A 77 -10.45 8.78 8.77
C LYS A 77 -9.03 8.28 8.56
N LEU A 78 -8.86 7.02 8.21
CA LEU A 78 -7.53 6.46 7.90
C LEU A 78 -6.94 7.06 6.62
N ILE A 79 -7.71 7.22 5.55
CA ILE A 79 -7.23 7.87 4.31
C ILE A 79 -6.75 9.30 4.61
N ASN A 80 -7.38 10.02 5.53
CA ASN A 80 -6.91 11.33 5.96
C ASN A 80 -5.62 11.29 6.77
N LEU A 81 -5.33 10.20 7.47
CA LEU A 81 -4.09 10.01 8.23
C LEU A 81 -2.94 9.51 7.35
N PHE A 82 -3.22 8.60 6.41
CA PHE A 82 -2.24 7.94 5.55
C PHE A 82 -2.13 8.58 4.15
N GLY A 83 -2.90 9.64 3.89
CA GLY A 83 -2.84 10.47 2.69
C GLY A 83 -3.71 9.95 1.54
N LEU A 84 -3.36 8.79 0.97
CA LEU A 84 -3.89 8.32 -0.32
C LEU A 84 -4.52 6.93 -0.30
N THR A 85 -3.98 5.98 0.47
CA THR A 85 -4.43 4.58 0.48
C THR A 85 -4.41 3.98 1.89
N THR A 86 -5.14 2.88 2.08
CA THR A 86 -5.25 2.18 3.38
C THR A 86 -5.11 0.68 3.18
N PHE A 87 -6.15 0.02 2.69
CA PHE A 87 -6.17 -1.42 2.42
C PHE A 87 -5.62 -1.71 1.03
N THR A 88 -4.55 -2.49 0.98
CA THR A 88 -3.84 -2.83 -0.26
C THR A 88 -3.63 -4.34 -0.35
N PRO A 89 -3.29 -4.87 -1.54
CA PRO A 89 -2.89 -6.27 -1.66
C PRO A 89 -1.76 -6.59 -0.68
N VAL A 90 -1.75 -7.82 -0.14
CA VAL A 90 -0.79 -8.28 0.86
C VAL A 90 -0.21 -9.62 0.43
N VAL A 91 1.03 -9.90 0.80
CA VAL A 91 1.59 -11.26 0.70
C VAL A 91 0.82 -12.17 1.65
N GLU A 92 0.21 -13.21 1.11
CA GLU A 92 -0.71 -14.08 1.85
C GLU A 92 0.03 -15.28 2.44
N SER A 93 -0.16 -15.52 3.74
CA SER A 93 0.24 -16.78 4.34
C SER A 93 -0.64 -17.92 3.83
N TYR A 94 -0.07 -19.12 3.66
CA TYR A 94 -0.86 -20.31 3.32
C TYR A 94 -2.03 -20.53 4.29
N GLN A 95 -3.23 -20.71 3.73
CA GLN A 95 -4.42 -21.11 4.48
C GLN A 95 -5.05 -22.34 3.82
N PRO A 96 -5.44 -23.38 4.58
CA PRO A 96 -6.06 -24.57 4.01
C PRO A 96 -7.31 -24.25 3.18
N GLY A 97 -7.34 -24.70 1.92
CA GLY A 97 -8.48 -24.52 1.03
C GLY A 97 -8.58 -23.14 0.38
N ILE A 98 -7.62 -22.24 0.63
CA ILE A 98 -7.56 -20.90 0.01
C ILE A 98 -6.36 -20.87 -0.92
N THR A 99 -6.59 -20.49 -2.18
CA THR A 99 -5.48 -20.29 -3.14
C THR A 99 -5.02 -18.83 -3.05
N PRO A 100 -3.77 -18.56 -2.65
CA PRO A 100 -3.26 -17.20 -2.59
C PRO A 100 -3.24 -16.54 -3.97
N ILE A 101 -3.55 -15.26 -4.01
CA ILE A 101 -3.33 -14.42 -5.19
C ILE A 101 -1.87 -13.96 -5.22
N LEU A 102 -1.32 -13.57 -4.07
CA LEU A 102 0.07 -13.11 -3.94
C LEU A 102 0.81 -13.95 -2.88
N GLU A 103 1.63 -14.89 -3.36
CA GLU A 103 2.30 -15.90 -2.53
C GLU A 103 3.60 -15.41 -1.88
N ASP A 104 4.22 -14.39 -2.47
CA ASP A 104 5.50 -13.85 -2.04
C ASP A 104 5.61 -12.36 -2.42
N ASP A 105 6.69 -11.70 -2.00
CA ASP A 105 6.98 -10.34 -2.40
C ASP A 105 7.02 -10.22 -3.94
N PRO A 106 6.32 -9.23 -4.54
CA PRO A 106 6.24 -9.11 -5.99
C PRO A 106 7.60 -8.96 -6.69
N GLU A 107 8.60 -8.34 -6.07
CA GLU A 107 9.95 -8.27 -6.66
C GLU A 107 10.63 -9.63 -6.65
N VAL A 108 10.53 -10.39 -5.55
CA VAL A 108 11.04 -11.76 -5.49
C VAL A 108 10.41 -12.64 -6.58
N LEU A 109 9.09 -12.50 -6.79
CA LEU A 109 8.39 -13.21 -7.87
C LEU A 109 8.93 -12.81 -9.24
N VAL A 110 9.06 -11.52 -9.52
CA VAL A 110 9.59 -11.02 -10.80
C VAL A 110 11.02 -11.51 -11.03
N ASP A 111 11.89 -11.44 -10.02
CA ASP A 111 13.28 -11.88 -10.08
C ASP A 111 13.39 -13.39 -10.34
N SER A 112 12.43 -14.19 -9.88
CA SER A 112 12.32 -15.62 -10.20
C SER A 112 11.84 -15.90 -11.63
N GLY A 113 11.55 -14.87 -12.42
CA GLY A 113 11.01 -14.97 -13.79
C GLY A 113 9.50 -15.16 -13.84
N ARG A 114 8.77 -14.96 -12.74
CA ARG A 114 7.31 -15.09 -12.71
C ARG A 114 6.65 -14.06 -13.63
N GLY A 115 5.74 -14.51 -14.49
CA GLY A 115 5.01 -13.65 -15.42
C GLY A 115 5.85 -13.12 -16.60
N SER A 116 7.11 -13.55 -16.73
CA SER A 116 8.03 -13.12 -17.80
C SER A 116 7.59 -13.55 -19.21
N ASP A 117 6.69 -14.55 -19.29
CA ASP A 117 6.08 -15.04 -20.52
C ASP A 117 4.92 -14.17 -21.02
N ILE A 118 4.49 -13.17 -20.23
CA ILE A 118 3.33 -12.34 -20.54
C ILE A 118 3.82 -10.99 -21.10
N PRO A 119 3.56 -10.68 -22.39
CA PRO A 119 3.92 -9.38 -22.95
C PRO A 119 3.25 -8.23 -22.22
N LEU A 120 4.05 -7.22 -21.84
CA LEU A 120 3.61 -6.04 -21.11
C LEU A 120 3.77 -4.77 -21.97
N LEU A 121 2.77 -3.90 -21.94
CA LEU A 121 2.93 -2.48 -22.29
C LEU A 121 2.93 -1.67 -21.00
N ILE A 122 4.01 -0.95 -20.74
CA ILE A 122 4.19 -0.17 -19.51
C ILE A 122 4.21 1.31 -19.88
N GLY A 123 3.31 2.09 -19.28
CA GLY A 123 3.20 3.54 -19.47
C GLY A 123 3.22 4.29 -18.14
N PHE A 124 3.64 5.55 -18.20
CA PHE A 124 3.66 6.50 -17.09
C PHE A 124 3.43 7.91 -17.67
N THR A 125 3.09 8.88 -16.82
CA THR A 125 2.90 10.29 -17.21
C THR A 125 4.12 11.15 -16.84
N ASP A 126 4.27 12.31 -17.48
CA ASP A 126 5.38 13.25 -17.23
C ASP A 126 5.30 13.91 -15.85
N ALA A 127 4.10 14.09 -15.32
CA ALA A 127 3.83 14.72 -14.03
C ALA A 127 2.80 13.94 -13.18
N GLU A 128 3.09 12.66 -12.89
CA GLU A 128 2.16 11.72 -12.21
C GLU A 128 1.43 12.33 -11.00
N CYS A 129 2.21 12.94 -10.10
CA CYS A 129 1.70 13.39 -8.82
C CYS A 129 1.04 14.78 -8.84
N GLU A 130 1.13 15.53 -9.94
CA GLU A 130 0.44 16.83 -10.05
C GLU A 130 -1.08 16.66 -9.95
N SER A 131 -1.59 15.52 -10.41
CA SER A 131 -3.01 15.17 -10.25
C SER A 131 -3.44 15.05 -8.77
N PHE A 132 -2.51 14.84 -7.83
CA PHE A 132 -2.76 14.77 -6.40
C PHE A 132 -2.57 16.09 -5.66
N ARG A 133 -2.13 17.17 -6.32
CA ARG A 133 -1.90 18.50 -5.69
C ARG A 133 -3.10 18.99 -4.85
N PRO A 134 -4.36 18.96 -5.33
CA PRO A 134 -5.49 19.40 -4.51
C PRO A 134 -5.68 18.57 -3.23
N ARG A 135 -5.34 17.27 -3.29
CA ARG A 135 -5.42 16.38 -2.13
C ARG A 135 -4.28 16.66 -1.16
N PHE A 136 -3.07 16.91 -1.64
CA PHE A 136 -1.92 17.30 -0.84
C PHE A 136 -2.14 18.61 -0.09
N GLU A 137 -2.75 19.61 -0.73
CA GLU A 137 -3.20 20.84 -0.09
C GLU A 137 -4.27 20.58 0.97
N GLN A 138 -5.28 19.74 0.65
CA GLN A 138 -6.37 19.43 1.58
C GLN A 138 -5.90 18.77 2.90
N ILE A 139 -4.85 17.94 2.85
CA ILE A 139 -4.30 17.28 4.04
C ILE A 139 -3.16 18.04 4.70
N ASP A 140 -2.76 19.17 4.12
CA ASP A 140 -1.56 19.92 4.49
C ASP A 140 -0.33 19.02 4.56
N ILE A 141 0.02 18.40 3.42
CA ILE A 141 1.10 17.40 3.37
C ILE A 141 2.45 17.97 3.85
N VAL A 142 2.68 19.27 3.64
CA VAL A 142 3.89 19.97 4.12
C VAL A 142 3.94 19.94 5.64
N ALA A 143 2.88 20.39 6.32
CA ALA A 143 2.83 20.35 7.78
C ALA A 143 2.89 18.92 8.33
N GLN A 144 2.34 17.94 7.62
CA GLN A 144 2.46 16.53 8.01
C GLN A 144 3.91 16.04 7.92
N ILE A 145 4.62 16.35 6.83
CA ILE A 145 6.04 16.00 6.65
C ILE A 145 6.91 16.66 7.72
N GLU A 146 6.67 17.94 8.03
CA GLU A 146 7.40 18.64 9.10
C GLU A 146 7.17 18.00 10.47
N LYS A 147 5.92 17.62 10.76
CA LYS A 147 5.54 16.94 12.01
C LYS A 147 6.06 15.51 12.09
N THR A 148 6.15 14.81 10.95
CA THR A 148 6.56 13.41 10.86
C THR A 148 7.50 13.24 9.66
N PRO A 149 8.81 13.53 9.85
CA PRO A 149 9.79 13.53 8.76
C PRO A 149 9.85 12.22 7.97
N ASP A 150 9.60 11.07 8.61
CA ASP A 150 9.61 9.76 7.96
C ASP A 150 8.45 9.55 6.95
N LEU A 151 7.48 10.47 6.86
CA LEU A 151 6.40 10.41 5.85
C LEU A 151 6.91 10.53 4.41
N VAL A 152 8.12 11.07 4.22
CA VAL A 152 8.76 11.14 2.90
C VAL A 152 9.23 9.77 2.41
N VAL A 153 9.36 8.79 3.31
CA VAL A 153 9.73 7.42 2.97
C VAL A 153 8.48 6.68 2.53
N SER A 154 8.54 6.05 1.36
CA SER A 154 7.42 5.29 0.82
C SER A 154 6.94 4.21 1.80
N PRO A 155 5.63 3.91 1.88
CA PRO A 155 5.12 2.80 2.67
C PRO A 155 5.91 1.52 2.41
N ARG A 156 6.21 1.20 1.15
CA ARG A 156 6.99 0.01 0.82
C ARG A 156 8.34 -0.03 1.51
N LEU A 157 9.17 1.01 1.29
CA LEU A 157 10.52 1.07 1.85
C LEU A 157 10.50 1.05 3.38
N ARG A 158 9.54 1.75 3.99
CA ARG A 158 9.38 1.78 5.45
C ARG A 158 9.24 0.40 6.08
N PHE A 159 8.54 -0.51 5.43
CA PHE A 159 8.37 -1.89 5.92
C PHE A 159 9.45 -2.87 5.43
N MET A 160 10.41 -2.42 4.62
CA MET A 160 11.56 -3.19 4.15
C MET A 160 12.87 -2.81 4.88
N THR A 161 13.03 -1.55 5.27
CA THR A 161 14.33 -0.99 5.71
C THR A 161 14.69 -1.26 7.17
N GLY A 162 13.74 -1.71 8.00
CA GLY A 162 13.96 -1.93 9.43
C GLY A 162 14.60 -0.73 10.11
N ASP A 163 15.74 -0.94 10.79
CA ASP A 163 16.46 0.09 11.56
C ASP A 163 17.11 1.19 10.70
N GLN A 164 17.13 1.05 9.36
CA GLN A 164 17.70 2.06 8.45
C GLN A 164 16.72 3.18 8.10
N LEU A 165 15.49 3.13 8.59
CA LEU A 165 14.45 4.13 8.28
C LEU A 165 14.91 5.59 8.50
N PRO A 166 15.56 5.96 9.63
CA PRO A 166 15.97 7.35 9.84
C PRO A 166 17.01 7.84 8.83
N VAL A 167 17.93 6.95 8.44
CA VAL A 167 18.98 7.27 7.44
C VAL A 167 18.35 7.49 6.07
N LEU A 168 17.39 6.63 5.68
CA LEU A 168 16.69 6.79 4.42
C LEU A 168 15.85 8.08 4.39
N ALA A 169 15.15 8.40 5.47
CA ALA A 169 14.40 9.64 5.60
C ALA A 169 15.31 10.86 5.40
N GLU A 170 16.47 10.89 6.07
CA GLU A 170 17.45 11.97 5.90
C GLU A 170 17.94 12.10 4.45
N ILE A 171 18.25 10.98 3.79
CA ILE A 171 18.68 10.98 2.38
C ILE A 171 17.59 11.59 1.48
N ILE A 172 16.32 11.21 1.67
CA ILE A 172 15.21 11.73 0.88
C ILE A 172 15.01 13.22 1.16
N HIS A 173 15.06 13.64 2.44
CA HIS A 173 14.95 15.04 2.81
C HIS A 173 16.00 15.93 2.15
N ASN A 174 17.26 15.49 2.21
CA ASN A 174 18.37 16.23 1.63
C ASN A 174 18.25 16.32 0.11
N LYS A 175 17.76 15.26 -0.53
CA LYS A 175 17.67 15.17 -1.99
C LYS A 175 16.53 16.00 -2.59
N TYR A 176 15.36 16.01 -1.94
CA TYR A 176 14.14 16.57 -2.52
C TYR A 176 13.71 17.90 -1.92
N PHE A 177 14.08 18.20 -0.66
CA PHE A 177 13.54 19.37 0.03
C PHE A 177 14.61 20.39 0.44
N ASN A 178 15.91 20.07 0.34
CA ASN A 178 16.96 20.89 0.97
C ASN A 178 16.59 21.28 2.42
N TYR A 179 15.93 20.37 3.16
CA TYR A 179 15.35 20.54 4.50
C TYR A 179 14.11 21.46 4.62
N THR A 180 13.56 22.01 3.55
CA THR A 180 12.33 22.82 3.56
C THR A 180 11.33 22.27 2.55
N PRO A 181 10.34 21.47 2.98
CA PRO A 181 9.31 20.96 2.10
C PRO A 181 8.40 22.10 1.62
N ASP A 182 8.12 22.14 0.33
CA ASP A 182 7.08 23.00 -0.26
C ASP A 182 6.31 22.23 -1.35
N LEU A 183 5.30 22.87 -1.92
CA LEU A 183 4.51 22.34 -3.04
C LEU A 183 4.84 23.06 -4.36
N GLU A 184 5.80 23.99 -4.40
CA GLU A 184 6.07 24.83 -5.58
C GLU A 184 7.08 24.22 -6.56
#